data_AF-A0A3C1BSX7-F1
#
_entry.id   AF-A0A3C1BSX7-F1
#
_cell.length_a   1.000
_cell.length_b   1.000
_cell.length_c   1.000
_cell.angle_alpha   90.00
_cell.angle_beta   90.00
_cell.angle_gamma   90.00
#
_symmetry.space_group_name_H-M   'P 1'
#
loop_
_entity.id
_entity.type
_entity.pdbx_description
1 polymer ?
#
loop_
_entity_poly.entity_id
_entity_poly.type
_entity_poly.pdbx_seq_one_letter_code
_entity_poly.pdbx_strand_id
1 'polypeptide(L)'
;MKKFLIGFIFVSVFFAALLYNYMSDESHKLYDEAVKLYDEQKYFEAHEKVKEAMDKNMLNRKAILLKSKLYEIVTGEENYQEASRLYEEAVNLAMKGNGEQARVNIVRSLELLDKVPSTAPSKEKADKLIERIARDAEPLLSKAPDVAYRRAKSFYEQGNYRRAYENLVRLPALSPEGRAMKSSAAYKAGLDVYTSIKDLPDISNAEIYDAIYWFEQVESGQPDYMDATEKINELRARLN
;
A
#
# COMPACT_ATOMS: atom_id res chain seq x y z
N MET A 1 -0.76 62.86 -26.77
CA MET A 1 -0.42 61.45 -26.46
C MET A 1 0.31 61.25 -25.13
N LYS A 2 1.50 61.84 -24.87
CA LYS A 2 2.24 61.64 -23.60
C LYS A 2 1.43 61.94 -22.32
N LYS A 3 0.65 63.04 -22.27
CA LYS A 3 -0.18 63.39 -21.10
C LYS A 3 -1.33 62.39 -20.83
N PHE A 4 -1.92 61.83 -21.88
CA PHE A 4 -2.93 60.78 -21.78
C PHE A 4 -2.33 59.44 -21.31
N LEU A 5 -1.13 59.10 -21.82
CA LEU A 5 -0.39 57.91 -21.39
C LEU A 5 -0.02 57.98 -19.90
N ILE A 6 0.44 59.15 -19.43
CA ILE A 6 0.76 59.38 -18.01
C ILE A 6 -0.51 59.30 -17.14
N GLY A 7 -1.62 59.91 -17.59
CA GLY A 7 -2.90 59.82 -16.89
C GLY A 7 -3.42 58.38 -16.78
N PHE A 8 -3.31 57.59 -17.86
CA PHE A 8 -3.68 56.17 -17.86
C PHE A 8 -2.81 55.37 -16.89
N ILE A 9 -1.49 55.55 -16.89
CA ILE A 9 -0.57 54.89 -15.95
C ILE A 9 -0.95 55.21 -14.51
N PHE A 10 -1.22 56.48 -14.18
CA PHE A 10 -1.65 56.88 -12.83
C PHE A 10 -2.95 56.21 -12.40
N VAL A 11 -3.94 56.16 -13.28
CA VAL A 11 -5.23 55.49 -13.01
C VAL A 11 -5.02 53.99 -12.82
N SER A 12 -4.25 53.33 -13.69
CA SER A 12 -3.94 51.90 -13.55
C SER A 12 -3.19 51.58 -12.25
N VAL A 13 -2.22 52.41 -11.85
CA VAL A 13 -1.50 52.26 -10.58
C VAL A 13 -2.45 52.47 -9.38
N PHE A 14 -3.35 53.46 -9.46
CA PHE A 14 -4.33 53.71 -8.41
C PHE A 14 -5.31 52.55 -8.25
N PHE A 15 -5.86 52.02 -9.34
CA PHE A 15 -6.72 50.84 -9.30
C PHE A 15 -5.98 49.59 -8.81
N ALA A 16 -4.71 49.41 -9.21
CA ALA A 16 -3.88 48.31 -8.71
C ALA A 16 -3.64 48.44 -7.19
N ALA A 17 -3.41 49.65 -6.67
CA ALA A 17 -3.26 49.89 -5.24
C ALA A 17 -4.55 49.63 -4.46
N LEU A 18 -5.71 50.05 -4.98
CA LEU A 18 -7.01 49.76 -4.37
C LEU A 18 -7.31 48.25 -4.35
N LEU A 19 -7.06 47.56 -5.46
CA LEU A 19 -7.24 46.11 -5.56
C LEU A 19 -6.31 45.38 -4.59
N TYR A 20 -5.06 45.81 -4.48
CA TYR A 20 -4.09 45.24 -3.52
C TYR A 20 -4.56 45.41 -2.07
N ASN A 21 -5.02 46.61 -1.69
CA ASN A 21 -5.53 46.85 -0.34
C ASN A 21 -6.76 45.98 -0.04
N TYR A 22 -7.71 45.90 -0.97
CA TYR A 22 -8.89 45.04 -0.82
C TYR A 22 -8.53 43.56 -0.63
N MET A 23 -7.64 43.05 -1.48
CA MET A 23 -7.15 41.67 -1.40
C MET A 23 -6.37 41.40 -0.10
N SER A 24 -5.64 42.41 0.40
CA SER A 24 -4.94 42.33 1.68
C SER A 24 -5.92 42.26 2.86
N ASP A 25 -6.99 43.05 2.86
CA ASP A 25 -8.02 43.02 3.91
C ASP A 25 -8.77 41.68 3.93
N GLU A 26 -9.12 41.16 2.75
CA GLU A 26 -9.76 39.85 2.62
C GLU A 26 -8.84 38.72 3.11
N SER A 27 -7.55 38.78 2.76
CA SER A 27 -6.53 37.85 3.27
C SER A 27 -6.43 37.86 4.80
N HIS A 28 -6.49 39.03 5.43
CA HIS A 28 -6.45 39.13 6.90
C HIS A 28 -7.70 38.56 7.57
N LYS A 29 -8.90 38.76 7.01
CA LYS A 29 -10.12 38.15 7.52
C LYS A 29 -10.08 36.62 7.47
N LEU A 30 -9.63 36.06 6.35
CA LEU A 30 -9.47 34.61 6.20
C LEU A 30 -8.43 34.05 7.18
N TYR A 31 -7.37 34.79 7.46
CA TYR A 31 -6.42 34.44 8.51
C TYR A 31 -7.09 34.41 9.90
N ASP A 32 -7.90 35.41 10.26
CA ASP A 32 -8.58 35.45 11.55
C ASP A 32 -9.59 34.30 11.70
N GLU A 33 -10.28 33.91 10.62
CA GLU A 33 -11.11 32.70 10.58
C GLU A 33 -10.28 31.42 10.80
N ALA A 34 -9.13 31.31 10.14
CA ALA A 34 -8.23 30.18 10.31
C ALA A 34 -7.70 30.05 11.75
N VAL A 35 -7.42 31.17 12.43
CA VAL A 35 -7.02 31.16 13.84
C VAL A 35 -8.14 30.61 14.71
N LYS A 36 -9.39 31.02 14.50
CA LYS A 36 -10.53 30.47 15.25
C LYS A 36 -10.67 28.96 15.03
N LEU A 37 -10.56 28.49 13.79
CA LEU A 37 -10.60 27.07 13.48
C LEU A 37 -9.44 26.30 14.10
N TYR A 38 -8.24 26.91 14.14
CA TYR A 38 -7.08 26.34 14.81
C TYR A 38 -7.34 26.17 16.32
N ASP A 39 -7.89 27.20 16.98
CA ASP A 39 -8.22 27.16 18.40
C ASP A 39 -9.34 26.14 18.70
N GLU A 40 -10.28 25.94 17.76
CA GLU A 40 -11.30 24.90 17.78
C GLU A 40 -10.77 23.50 17.41
N GLN A 41 -9.46 23.36 17.16
CA GLN A 41 -8.79 22.10 16.76
C GLN A 41 -9.27 21.53 15.42
N LYS A 42 -9.89 22.36 14.57
CA LYS A 42 -10.31 22.04 13.22
C LYS A 42 -9.17 22.29 12.23
N TYR A 43 -8.06 21.58 12.40
CA TYR A 43 -6.80 21.89 11.74
C TYR A 43 -6.84 21.78 10.19
N PHE A 44 -7.60 20.82 9.65
CA PHE A 44 -7.78 20.71 8.19
C PHE A 44 -8.51 21.93 7.61
N GLU A 45 -9.60 22.35 8.25
CA GLU A 45 -10.39 23.51 7.84
C GLU A 45 -9.60 24.81 8.01
N ALA A 46 -8.85 24.93 9.11
CA ALA A 46 -7.91 26.03 9.33
C ALA A 46 -6.84 26.09 8.22
N HIS A 47 -6.30 24.93 7.81
CA HIS A 47 -5.28 24.85 6.77
C HIS A 47 -5.79 25.30 5.41
N GLU A 48 -7.02 24.93 5.03
CA GLU A 48 -7.65 25.42 3.80
C GLU A 48 -7.92 26.92 3.86
N LYS A 49 -8.38 27.45 5.00
CA LYS A 49 -8.57 28.90 5.17
C LYS A 49 -7.27 29.69 5.06
N VAL A 50 -6.15 29.14 5.55
CA VAL A 50 -4.83 29.76 5.36
C VAL A 50 -4.39 29.75 3.89
N LYS A 51 -4.68 28.68 3.13
CA LYS A 51 -4.42 28.66 1.68
C LYS A 51 -5.22 29.75 0.97
N GLU A 52 -6.52 29.84 1.23
CA GLU A 52 -7.38 30.90 0.68
C GLU A 52 -6.83 32.30 1.02
N ALA A 53 -6.40 32.52 2.27
CA ALA A 53 -5.80 33.78 2.69
C ALA A 53 -4.52 34.12 1.87
N MET A 54 -3.68 33.12 1.60
CA MET A 54 -2.45 33.30 0.83
C MET A 54 -2.71 33.50 -0.67
N ASP A 55 -3.76 32.91 -1.23
CA ASP A 55 -4.16 33.14 -2.61
C ASP A 55 -4.64 34.60 -2.82
N LYS A 56 -5.22 35.21 -1.78
CA LYS A 56 -5.58 36.63 -1.79
C LYS A 56 -4.36 37.54 -1.62
N ASN A 57 -3.47 37.23 -0.69
CA ASN A 57 -2.22 37.97 -0.50
C ASN A 57 -1.08 37.03 -0.12
N MET A 58 -0.24 36.67 -1.09
CA MET A 58 0.89 35.76 -0.91
C MET A 58 1.94 36.26 0.09
N LEU A 59 1.94 37.56 0.41
CA LEU A 59 2.88 38.21 1.32
C LEU A 59 2.32 38.39 2.74
N ASN A 60 1.12 37.88 3.04
CA ASN A 60 0.56 37.91 4.38
C ASN A 60 1.40 37.02 5.32
N ARG A 61 2.35 37.65 6.03
CA ARG A 61 3.30 36.97 6.93
C ARG A 61 2.61 36.16 8.03
N LYS A 62 1.45 36.61 8.51
CA LYS A 62 0.70 35.89 9.56
C LYS A 62 0.13 34.57 9.02
N ALA A 63 -0.45 34.61 7.83
CA ALA A 63 -0.95 33.41 7.15
C ALA A 63 0.19 32.43 6.83
N ILE A 64 1.33 32.92 6.35
CA ILE A 64 2.52 32.09 6.07
C ILE A 64 2.98 31.35 7.34
N LEU A 65 3.11 32.05 8.46
CA LEU A 65 3.55 31.43 9.72
C LEU A 65 2.56 30.37 10.22
N LEU A 66 1.25 30.65 10.12
CA LEU A 66 0.22 29.70 10.52
C LEU A 66 0.19 28.48 9.58
N LYS A 67 0.44 28.67 8.27
CA LYS A 67 0.53 27.58 7.29
C LYS A 67 1.59 26.56 7.68
N SER A 68 2.79 27.01 8.04
CA SER A 68 3.87 26.10 8.41
C SER A 68 3.49 25.22 9.61
N LYS A 69 2.87 25.82 10.64
CA LYS A 69 2.39 25.07 11.82
C LYS A 69 1.27 24.09 11.48
N LEU A 70 0.29 24.54 10.69
CA LEU A 70 -0.84 23.70 10.29
C LEU A 70 -0.42 22.55 9.37
N TYR A 71 0.56 22.78 8.50
CA TYR A 71 1.10 21.76 7.61
C TYR A 71 1.68 20.59 8.40
N GLU A 72 2.52 20.87 9.41
CA GLU A 72 3.07 19.82 10.29
C GLU A 72 1.96 19.02 11.00
N ILE A 73 0.94 19.71 11.52
CA ILE A 73 -0.18 19.06 12.21
C ILE A 73 -0.98 18.18 11.24
N VAL A 74 -1.41 18.73 10.11
CA VAL A 74 -2.22 18.03 9.11
C VAL A 74 -1.49 16.81 8.57
N THR A 75 -0.22 16.97 8.17
CA THR A 75 0.61 15.84 7.71
C THR A 75 0.83 14.81 8.83
N GLY A 76 0.96 15.26 10.09
CA GLY A 76 1.00 14.37 11.25
C GLY A 76 -0.26 13.51 11.39
N GLU A 77 -1.44 14.12 11.29
CA GLU A 77 -2.73 13.41 11.34
C GLU A 77 -2.89 12.42 10.19
N GLU A 78 -2.52 12.82 8.96
CA GLU A 78 -2.55 11.96 7.78
C GLU A 78 -1.60 10.77 7.93
N ASN A 79 -0.37 11.00 8.40
CA ASN A 79 0.61 9.96 8.68
C ASN A 79 0.09 8.95 9.72
N TYR A 80 -0.53 9.44 10.81
CA TYR A 80 -1.12 8.57 11.83
C TYR A 80 -2.27 7.71 11.26
N GLN A 81 -3.16 8.31 10.46
CA GLN A 81 -4.30 7.61 9.85
C GLN A 81 -3.82 6.50 8.89
N GLU A 82 -2.88 6.83 8.01
CA GLU A 82 -2.32 5.87 7.06
C GLU A 82 -1.52 4.77 7.76
N ALA A 83 -0.74 5.12 8.79
CA ALA A 83 -0.03 4.14 9.60
C ALA A 83 -0.98 3.15 10.29
N SER A 84 -2.09 3.66 10.84
CA SER A 84 -3.12 2.83 11.48
C SER A 84 -3.73 1.84 10.47
N ARG A 85 -4.08 2.33 9.28
CA ARG A 85 -4.61 1.51 8.18
C ARG A 85 -3.62 0.42 7.74
N LEU A 86 -2.35 0.78 7.55
CA LEU A 86 -1.30 -0.17 7.17
C LEU A 86 -1.10 -1.25 8.22
N TYR A 87 -1.15 -0.92 9.51
CA TYR A 87 -1.02 -1.90 10.57
C TYR A 87 -2.21 -2.87 10.61
N GLU A 88 -3.44 -2.38 10.45
CA GLU A 88 -4.62 -3.25 10.33
C GLU A 88 -4.53 -4.18 9.12
N GLU A 89 -4.06 -3.67 7.98
CA GLU A 89 -3.80 -4.47 6.79
C GLU A 89 -2.74 -5.55 7.06
N ALA A 90 -1.66 -5.22 7.78
CA ALA A 90 -0.62 -6.15 8.16
C ALA A 90 -1.16 -7.30 9.05
N VAL A 91 -2.00 -6.98 10.03
CA VAL A 91 -2.67 -7.98 10.87
C VAL A 91 -3.49 -8.94 10.01
N ASN A 92 -4.28 -8.41 9.09
CA ASN A 92 -5.08 -9.21 8.17
C ASN A 92 -4.22 -10.10 7.25
N LEU A 93 -3.09 -9.59 6.75
CA LEU A 93 -2.15 -10.33 5.92
C LEU A 93 -1.49 -11.48 6.69
N ALA A 94 -1.02 -11.22 7.91
CA ALA A 94 -0.43 -12.24 8.77
C ALA A 94 -1.45 -13.32 9.16
N MET A 95 -2.69 -12.93 9.49
CA MET A 95 -3.81 -13.86 9.70
C MET A 95 -4.18 -14.67 8.45
N LYS A 96 -3.75 -14.22 7.27
CA LYS A 96 -3.88 -14.96 6.01
C LYS A 96 -2.66 -15.82 5.69
N GLY A 97 -1.63 -15.77 6.51
CA GLY A 97 -0.35 -16.46 6.31
C GLY A 97 0.64 -15.70 5.42
N ASN A 98 0.34 -14.46 5.02
CA ASN A 98 1.25 -13.62 4.25
C ASN A 98 2.14 -12.79 5.19
N GLY A 99 3.11 -13.45 5.81
CA GLY A 99 4.02 -12.83 6.79
C GLY A 99 4.97 -11.80 6.18
N GLU A 100 5.40 -11.99 4.94
CA GLU A 100 6.32 -11.06 4.27
C GLU A 100 5.66 -9.71 3.98
N GLN A 101 4.48 -9.72 3.32
CA GLN A 101 3.75 -8.48 3.06
C GLN A 101 3.28 -7.81 4.36
N ALA A 102 2.91 -8.61 5.38
CA ALA A 102 2.58 -8.07 6.70
C ALA A 102 3.78 -7.33 7.31
N ARG A 103 5.00 -7.87 7.20
CA ARG A 103 6.23 -7.22 7.66
C ARG A 103 6.46 -5.88 6.95
N VAL A 104 6.28 -5.83 5.63
CA VAL A 104 6.41 -4.60 4.83
C VAL A 104 5.46 -3.52 5.36
N ASN A 105 4.18 -3.87 5.56
CA ASN A 105 3.18 -2.92 6.05
C ASN A 105 3.45 -2.47 7.50
N ILE A 106 3.96 -3.35 8.37
CA ILE A 106 4.39 -3.00 9.74
C ILE A 106 5.52 -1.98 9.69
N VAL A 107 6.56 -2.21 8.89
CA VAL A 107 7.71 -1.30 8.77
C VAL A 107 7.24 0.07 8.28
N ARG A 108 6.43 0.11 7.21
CA ARG A 108 5.90 1.36 6.67
C ARG A 108 4.99 2.10 7.67
N SER A 109 4.21 1.36 8.46
CA SER A 109 3.41 1.93 9.54
C SER A 109 4.30 2.62 10.57
N LEU A 110 5.36 1.95 11.04
CA LEU A 110 6.33 2.54 11.98
C LEU A 110 7.03 3.77 11.42
N GLU A 111 7.46 3.75 10.16
CA GLU A 111 8.09 4.89 9.49
C GLU A 111 7.19 6.13 9.41
N LEU A 112 5.88 5.93 9.27
CA LEU A 112 4.90 7.03 9.26
C LEU A 112 4.62 7.53 10.68
N LEU A 113 4.55 6.64 11.67
CA LEU A 113 4.33 7.01 13.07
C LEU A 113 5.49 7.84 13.63
N ASP A 114 6.73 7.53 13.23
CA ASP A 114 7.93 8.30 13.62
C ASP A 114 7.91 9.73 13.04
N LYS A 115 7.20 9.93 11.92
CA LYS A 115 7.01 11.25 11.28
C LYS A 115 5.84 12.05 11.86
N VAL A 116 5.13 11.54 12.87
CA VAL A 116 4.06 12.29 13.55
C VAL A 116 4.72 13.27 14.53
N PRO A 117 4.64 14.60 14.29
CA PRO A 117 5.31 15.58 15.12
C PRO A 117 4.67 15.68 16.51
N SER A 118 5.44 16.14 17.49
CA SER A 118 4.97 16.32 18.87
C SER A 118 3.85 17.35 19.01
N THR A 119 3.70 18.23 18.03
CA THR A 119 2.64 19.24 17.94
C THR A 119 1.33 18.69 17.38
N ALA A 120 1.33 17.51 16.76
CA ALA A 120 0.11 16.90 16.23
C ALA A 120 -0.75 16.32 17.37
N PRO A 121 -2.08 16.55 17.35
CA PRO A 121 -3.02 15.97 18.30
C PRO A 121 -2.94 14.43 18.39
N SER A 122 -2.63 13.76 17.28
CA SER A 122 -2.48 12.31 17.19
C SER A 122 -1.20 11.78 17.83
N LYS A 123 -0.26 12.62 18.28
CA LYS A 123 1.05 12.16 18.80
C LYS A 123 0.92 11.08 19.87
N GLU A 124 0.08 11.30 20.89
CA GLU A 124 -0.11 10.31 21.96
C GLU A 124 -0.67 8.98 21.43
N LYS A 125 -1.57 9.04 20.43
CA LYS A 125 -2.12 7.85 19.78
C LYS A 125 -1.06 7.15 18.93
N ALA A 126 -0.21 7.91 18.26
CA ALA A 126 0.89 7.38 17.47
C ALA A 126 1.89 6.63 18.36
N ASP A 127 2.27 7.19 19.51
CA ASP A 127 3.18 6.56 20.46
C ASP A 127 2.59 5.25 21.02
N LYS A 128 1.30 5.27 21.41
CA LYS A 128 0.60 4.05 21.82
C LYS A 128 0.53 2.98 20.72
N LEU A 129 0.41 3.41 19.46
CA LEU A 129 0.40 2.49 18.33
C LEU A 129 1.80 1.90 18.10
N ILE A 130 2.88 2.68 18.23
CA ILE A 130 4.26 2.17 18.17
C ILE A 130 4.47 1.10 19.25
N GLU A 131 4.08 1.37 20.50
CA GLU A 131 4.19 0.40 21.60
C GLU A 131 3.40 -0.88 21.34
N ARG A 132 2.18 -0.74 20.79
CA ARG A 132 1.36 -1.87 20.40
C ARG A 132 2.03 -2.70 19.30
N ILE A 133 2.55 -2.06 18.25
CA ILE A 133 3.26 -2.74 17.16
C ILE A 133 4.48 -3.47 17.71
N ALA A 134 5.28 -2.82 18.54
CA ALA A 134 6.48 -3.43 19.13
C ALA A 134 6.16 -4.69 19.95
N ARG A 135 5.04 -4.69 20.68
CA ARG A 135 4.58 -5.84 21.46
C ARG A 135 3.99 -6.97 20.59
N ASP A 136 3.18 -6.62 19.60
CA ASP A 136 2.30 -7.57 18.91
C ASP A 136 2.92 -8.10 17.59
N ALA A 137 3.85 -7.38 16.97
CA ALA A 137 4.38 -7.70 15.63
C ALA A 137 5.10 -9.05 15.56
N GLU A 138 6.01 -9.34 16.49
CA GLU A 138 6.77 -10.60 16.46
C GLU A 138 5.88 -11.83 16.70
N PRO A 139 4.98 -11.86 17.71
CA PRO A 139 4.00 -12.93 17.87
C PRO A 139 3.07 -13.10 16.68
N LEU A 140 2.72 -12.01 15.99
CA LEU A 140 1.88 -12.03 14.80
C LEU A 140 2.61 -12.66 13.61
N LEU A 141 3.85 -12.23 13.34
CA LEU A 141 4.64 -12.69 12.20
C LEU A 141 5.12 -14.14 12.38
N SER A 142 5.49 -14.54 13.59
CA SER A 142 5.90 -15.91 13.92
C SER A 142 4.80 -16.95 13.70
N LYS A 143 3.52 -16.56 13.84
CA LYS A 143 2.37 -17.45 13.58
C LYS A 143 1.97 -17.54 12.10
N ALA A 144 2.42 -16.60 11.27
CA ALA A 144 2.02 -16.55 9.86
C ALA A 144 2.40 -17.82 9.07
N PRO A 145 3.60 -18.42 9.24
CA PRO A 145 3.95 -19.68 8.58
C PRO A 145 2.98 -20.83 8.91
N ASP A 146 2.63 -21.01 10.19
CA ASP A 146 1.69 -22.06 10.62
C ASP A 146 0.29 -21.88 10.03
N VAL A 147 -0.13 -20.62 9.87
CA VAL A 147 -1.40 -20.28 9.21
C VAL A 147 -1.34 -20.62 7.72
N ALA A 148 -0.27 -20.24 7.02
CA ALA A 148 -0.09 -20.54 5.61
C ALA A 148 -0.03 -22.05 5.36
N TYR A 149 0.69 -22.81 6.19
CA TYR A 149 0.76 -24.27 6.07
C TYR A 149 -0.60 -24.94 6.29
N ARG A 150 -1.35 -24.57 7.35
CA ARG A 150 -2.69 -25.14 7.60
C ARG A 150 -3.66 -24.84 6.47
N ARG A 151 -3.59 -23.64 5.89
CA ARG A 151 -4.39 -23.27 4.72
C ARG A 151 -4.00 -24.07 3.48
N ALA A 152 -2.70 -24.23 3.23
CA ALA A 152 -2.22 -25.07 2.14
C ALA A 152 -2.76 -26.50 2.25
N LYS A 153 -2.65 -27.11 3.44
CA LYS A 153 -3.18 -28.43 3.71
C LYS A 153 -4.69 -28.51 3.45
N SER A 154 -5.46 -27.55 3.95
CA SER A 154 -6.90 -27.50 3.71
C SER A 154 -7.24 -27.36 2.21
N PHE A 155 -6.51 -26.54 1.45
CA PHE A 155 -6.74 -26.44 0.00
C PHE A 155 -6.37 -27.72 -0.72
N TYR A 156 -5.29 -28.37 -0.30
CA TYR A 156 -4.85 -29.65 -0.86
C TYR A 156 -5.92 -30.73 -0.66
N GLU A 157 -6.47 -30.85 0.54
CA GLU A 157 -7.55 -31.80 0.86
C GLU A 157 -8.86 -31.51 0.11
N GLN A 158 -9.09 -30.26 -0.28
CA GLN A 158 -10.23 -29.83 -1.10
C GLN A 158 -10.00 -29.98 -2.61
N GLY A 159 -8.83 -30.46 -3.04
CA GLY A 159 -8.47 -30.54 -4.46
C GLY A 159 -8.09 -29.20 -5.11
N ASN A 160 -7.95 -28.14 -4.32
CA ASN A 160 -7.52 -26.81 -4.79
C ASN A 160 -5.98 -26.73 -4.85
N TYR A 161 -5.36 -27.54 -5.70
CA TYR A 161 -3.91 -27.76 -5.68
C TYR A 161 -3.09 -26.50 -6.02
N ARG A 162 -3.55 -25.67 -6.97
CA ARG A 162 -2.90 -24.38 -7.27
C ARG A 162 -2.83 -23.47 -6.04
N ARG A 163 -3.95 -23.33 -5.31
CA ARG A 163 -4.00 -22.53 -4.08
C ARG A 163 -3.17 -23.14 -2.95
N ALA A 164 -3.12 -24.47 -2.87
CA ALA A 164 -2.26 -25.15 -1.91
C ALA A 164 -0.78 -24.82 -2.19
N TYR A 165 -0.35 -24.94 -3.44
CA TYR A 165 0.99 -24.58 -3.89
C TYR A 165 1.34 -23.12 -3.56
N GLU A 166 0.46 -22.17 -3.93
CA GLU A 166 0.66 -20.74 -3.66
C GLU A 166 0.86 -20.43 -2.17
N ASN A 167 0.18 -21.13 -1.26
CA ASN A 167 0.37 -20.93 0.18
C ASN A 167 1.69 -21.53 0.67
N LEU A 168 2.16 -22.65 0.09
CA LEU A 168 3.43 -23.27 0.45
C LEU A 168 4.64 -22.49 -0.05
N VAL A 169 4.54 -21.85 -1.21
CA VAL A 169 5.60 -20.99 -1.76
C VAL A 169 5.88 -19.77 -0.87
N ARG A 170 4.87 -19.30 -0.12
CA ARG A 170 5.00 -18.16 0.80
C ARG A 170 5.71 -18.50 2.11
N LEU A 171 5.99 -19.77 2.36
CA LEU A 171 6.67 -20.19 3.59
C LEU A 171 8.17 -19.92 3.47
N PRO A 172 8.78 -19.21 4.44
CA PRO A 172 10.21 -18.87 4.39
C PRO A 172 11.10 -20.11 4.46
N ALA A 173 10.60 -21.18 5.08
CA ALA A 173 11.23 -22.49 5.09
C ALA A 173 10.13 -23.56 5.08
N LEU A 174 10.36 -24.62 4.30
CA LEU A 174 9.49 -25.78 4.24
C LEU A 174 10.15 -26.95 4.98
N SER A 175 9.36 -27.64 5.81
CA SER A 175 9.75 -28.96 6.32
C SER A 175 9.84 -29.97 5.16
N PRO A 176 10.46 -31.14 5.35
CA PRO A 176 10.44 -32.22 4.36
C PRO A 176 9.01 -32.56 3.89
N GLU A 177 8.05 -32.63 4.81
CA GLU A 177 6.63 -32.88 4.51
C GLU A 177 6.02 -31.72 3.72
N GLY A 178 6.35 -30.48 4.07
CA GLY A 178 5.89 -29.30 3.32
C GLY A 178 6.44 -29.24 1.90
N ARG A 179 7.71 -29.62 1.70
CA ARG A 179 8.31 -29.74 0.35
C ARG A 179 7.62 -30.81 -0.47
N ALA A 180 7.40 -31.99 0.12
CA ALA A 180 6.67 -33.08 -0.54
C ALA A 180 5.24 -32.67 -0.91
N MET A 181 4.51 -32.01 -0.01
CA MET A 181 3.17 -31.48 -0.28
C MET A 181 3.19 -30.43 -1.39
N LYS A 182 4.20 -29.55 -1.42
CA LYS A 182 4.35 -28.52 -2.46
C LYS A 182 4.53 -29.17 -3.83
N SER A 183 5.46 -30.12 -3.95
CA SER A 183 5.69 -30.82 -5.22
C SER A 183 4.50 -31.66 -5.64
N SER A 184 3.81 -32.33 -4.72
CA SER A 184 2.60 -33.08 -5.06
C SER A 184 1.44 -32.17 -5.47
N ALA A 185 1.29 -31.00 -4.85
CA ALA A 185 0.30 -30.00 -5.26
C ALA A 185 0.59 -29.46 -6.67
N ALA A 186 1.85 -29.15 -6.97
CA ALA A 186 2.29 -28.74 -8.30
C ALA A 186 2.00 -29.83 -9.35
N TYR A 187 2.39 -31.07 -9.07
CA TYR A 187 2.14 -32.20 -9.95
C TYR A 187 0.64 -32.39 -10.24
N LYS A 188 -0.20 -32.36 -9.21
CA LYS A 188 -1.67 -32.50 -9.38
C LYS A 188 -2.27 -31.32 -10.15
N ALA A 189 -1.81 -30.09 -9.92
CA ALA A 189 -2.22 -28.94 -10.72
C ALA A 189 -1.82 -29.09 -12.20
N GLY A 190 -0.64 -29.64 -12.48
CA GLY A 190 -0.18 -29.97 -13.82
C GLY A 190 -1.03 -31.07 -14.47
N LEU A 191 -1.38 -32.12 -13.72
CA LEU A 191 -2.29 -33.17 -14.17
C LEU A 191 -3.67 -32.65 -14.55
N ASP A 192 -4.24 -31.71 -13.77
CA ASP A 192 -5.55 -31.13 -14.08
C ASP A 192 -5.54 -30.45 -15.46
N VAL A 193 -4.47 -29.72 -15.80
CA VAL A 193 -4.32 -29.10 -17.12
C VAL A 193 -4.02 -30.15 -18.17
N TYR A 194 -3.04 -31.01 -17.93
CA TYR A 194 -2.61 -32.06 -18.86
C TYR A 194 -3.78 -32.96 -19.28
N THR A 195 -4.60 -33.40 -18.33
CA THR A 195 -5.75 -34.27 -18.62
C THR A 195 -6.83 -33.58 -19.45
N SER A 196 -6.99 -32.26 -19.31
CA SER A 196 -7.92 -31.50 -20.16
C SER A 196 -7.44 -31.33 -21.61
N ILE A 197 -6.13 -31.44 -21.87
CA ILE A 197 -5.54 -31.14 -23.17
C ILE A 197 -4.92 -32.37 -23.87
N LYS A 198 -4.63 -33.47 -23.19
CA LYS A 198 -3.83 -34.57 -23.78
C LYS A 198 -4.44 -35.18 -25.05
N ASP A 199 -5.76 -35.26 -25.13
CA ASP A 199 -6.48 -35.94 -26.23
C ASP A 199 -7.01 -34.96 -27.30
N LEU A 200 -6.79 -33.65 -27.13
CA LEU A 200 -7.26 -32.63 -28.08
C LEU A 200 -6.25 -32.45 -29.23
N PRO A 201 -6.68 -32.43 -30.50
CA PRO A 201 -5.76 -32.28 -31.63
C PRO A 201 -5.23 -30.84 -31.79
N ASP A 202 -6.06 -29.83 -31.52
CA ASP A 202 -5.74 -28.40 -31.70
C ASP A 202 -5.80 -27.66 -30.36
N ILE A 203 -4.66 -27.51 -29.68
CA ILE A 203 -4.54 -26.82 -28.39
C ILE A 203 -3.63 -25.62 -28.55
N SER A 204 -3.91 -24.56 -27.79
CA SER A 204 -3.03 -23.41 -27.79
C SER A 204 -1.69 -23.71 -27.11
N ASN A 205 -0.61 -23.16 -27.64
CA ASN A 205 0.70 -23.25 -26.98
C ASN A 205 0.65 -22.72 -25.53
N ALA A 206 -0.25 -21.78 -25.23
CA ALA A 206 -0.43 -21.23 -23.88
C ALA A 206 -0.87 -22.31 -22.87
N GLU A 207 -1.80 -23.18 -23.22
CA GLU A 207 -2.27 -24.26 -22.33
C GLU A 207 -1.19 -25.34 -22.14
N ILE A 208 -0.43 -25.63 -23.20
CA ILE A 208 0.73 -26.54 -23.11
C ILE A 208 1.78 -25.98 -22.16
N TYR A 209 2.10 -24.68 -22.27
CA TYR A 209 3.04 -24.03 -21.37
C TYR A 209 2.54 -23.95 -19.92
N ASP A 210 1.23 -23.78 -19.67
CA ASP A 210 0.67 -23.83 -18.30
C ASP A 210 0.89 -25.21 -17.68
N ALA A 211 0.61 -26.30 -18.41
CA ALA A 211 0.87 -27.66 -17.91
C ALA A 211 2.36 -27.90 -17.64
N ILE A 212 3.25 -27.50 -18.56
CA ILE A 212 4.71 -27.60 -18.38
C ILE A 212 5.16 -26.84 -17.13
N TYR A 213 4.70 -25.59 -16.96
CA TYR A 213 5.05 -24.74 -15.82
C TYR A 213 4.80 -25.46 -14.49
N TRP A 214 3.64 -26.11 -14.33
CA TRP A 214 3.30 -26.82 -13.10
C TRP A 214 4.17 -28.05 -12.86
N PHE A 215 4.44 -28.85 -13.90
CA PHE A 215 5.33 -30.00 -13.76
C PHE A 215 6.77 -29.60 -13.46
N GLU A 216 7.24 -28.45 -13.97
CA GLU A 216 8.57 -27.91 -13.66
C GLU A 216 8.72 -27.48 -12.19
N GLN A 217 7.61 -27.28 -11.46
CA GLN A 217 7.66 -26.99 -10.02
C GLN A 217 7.85 -28.24 -9.14
N VAL A 218 7.85 -29.45 -9.72
CA VAL A 218 8.08 -30.70 -9.00
C VAL A 218 9.58 -30.87 -8.73
N GLU A 219 9.97 -30.97 -7.46
CA GLU A 219 11.39 -30.99 -7.08
C GLU A 219 12.02 -32.36 -7.35
N SER A 220 13.30 -32.36 -7.74
CA SER A 220 14.08 -33.58 -7.89
C SER A 220 14.14 -34.38 -6.58
N GLY A 221 13.97 -35.70 -6.66
CA GLY A 221 13.92 -36.60 -5.51
C GLY A 221 12.54 -36.74 -4.86
N GLN A 222 11.51 -36.03 -5.34
CA GLN A 222 10.13 -36.26 -4.94
C GLN A 222 9.49 -37.42 -5.74
N PRO A 223 8.50 -38.14 -5.17
CA PRO A 223 7.91 -39.31 -5.82
C PRO A 223 7.38 -39.07 -7.24
N ASP A 224 6.78 -37.90 -7.47
CA ASP A 224 6.13 -37.56 -8.74
C ASP A 224 7.10 -36.98 -9.80
N TYR A 225 8.38 -36.81 -9.46
CA TYR A 225 9.36 -36.11 -10.31
C TYR A 225 9.58 -36.76 -11.68
N MET A 226 9.66 -38.09 -11.70
CA MET A 226 9.94 -38.82 -12.94
C MET A 226 8.76 -38.78 -13.91
N ASP A 227 7.54 -38.96 -13.40
CA ASP A 227 6.33 -38.85 -14.21
C ASP A 227 6.12 -37.41 -14.73
N ALA A 228 6.36 -36.41 -13.87
CA ALA A 228 6.33 -34.99 -14.28
C ALA A 228 7.31 -34.72 -15.44
N THR A 229 8.52 -35.28 -15.37
CA THR A 229 9.54 -35.15 -16.42
C THR A 229 9.10 -35.79 -17.74
N GLU A 230 8.50 -36.98 -17.68
CA GLU A 230 7.94 -37.67 -18.85
C GLU A 230 6.85 -36.83 -19.52
N LYS A 231 5.90 -36.30 -18.74
CA LYS A 231 4.81 -35.44 -19.26
C LYS A 231 5.31 -34.14 -19.84
N ILE A 232 6.36 -33.53 -19.27
CA ILE A 232 7.00 -32.36 -19.87
C ILE A 232 7.54 -32.69 -21.27
N ASN A 233 8.18 -33.84 -21.45
CA ASN A 233 8.73 -34.24 -22.74
C ASN A 233 7.63 -34.51 -23.78
N GLU A 234 6.55 -35.18 -23.38
CA GLU A 234 5.37 -35.36 -24.22
C GLU A 234 4.77 -34.01 -24.67
N LEU A 235 4.58 -33.09 -23.72
CA LEU A 235 4.02 -31.77 -24.01
C LEU A 235 4.93 -30.96 -24.94
N ARG A 236 6.25 -31.01 -24.73
CA ARG A 236 7.23 -30.33 -25.60
C ARG A 236 7.23 -30.90 -27.02
N ALA A 237 7.00 -32.20 -27.20
CA ALA A 237 6.90 -32.80 -28.52
C ALA A 237 5.72 -32.25 -29.34
N ARG A 238 4.68 -31.75 -28.68
CA ARG A 238 3.47 -31.16 -29.30
C ARG A 238 3.60 -29.67 -29.64
N LEU A 239 4.67 -29.02 -29.22
CA LEU A 239 4.97 -27.63 -29.56
C LEU A 239 5.67 -27.49 -30.93
N ASN A 240 6.01 -28.62 -31.57
CA ASN A 240 6.72 -28.69 -32.85
C ASN A 240 5.77 -28.83 -34.04
#